data_AF-A0A2D5Z1F5-F1
#
_entry.id   AF-A0A2D5Z1F5-F1
#
_cell.length_a   1.000
_cell.length_b   1.000
_cell.length_c   1.000
_cell.angle_alpha   90.00
_cell.angle_beta   90.00
_cell.angle_gamma   90.00
#
_symmetry.space_group_name_H-M   'P 1'
#
loop_
_entity.id
_entity.type
_entity.pdbx_description
1 polymer ?
#
loop_
_entity_poly.entity_id
_entity_poly.type
_entity_poly.pdbx_seq_one_letter_code
_entity_poly.pdbx_strand_id
1 'polypeptide(L)'
;MSRLPDQGQTQSNDGERAERPVPKTIYVDWAGLETRLHQRPQRQAEPAPRRRLVTTVDAEVKDVRRNVRDSARAVLSWVSSVTEHDSPTSLDDVLDRCLRPGPDETAVNYTALADEIRRTLDVELSPKRIKKAIEHLRTRHEKKAATMQQQRLKNSLDALRERLQANFAALSETEHDQRHELRRATATEVLHAVRCAASRLIDSDYGEGIARSMDLDGLEGRCLDFVRDVVNETPIGAKTLPDDLHRLLVALCDYEGGCESDMRLVVDGARVVADLMGPDSLPGILAQLNTLVAGRHAIDTELYWTELQRLAAEAIELHDDAATTRYLNWVRRQEEEKRLPSPLRIASYCQNNAATHVLERLFQGELDGVEVWLERAHGCLDRMSRRDSGFNLIQTTRVVYLTVLAKVTGDDSEIRALFTDLPDSKAMTLLQDLAQYDNCVEIVRAAQNHATEANPELKHQLINLG
;
A
#
# COMPACT_ATOMS: atom_id res chain seq x y z
N MET A 1 57.69 -41.38 42.37
CA MET A 1 57.63 -42.56 41.47
C MET A 1 56.71 -43.59 42.10
N SER A 2 55.98 -44.30 41.24
CA SER A 2 55.22 -45.53 41.52
C SER A 2 53.71 -45.40 41.73
N ARG A 3 53.03 -46.26 40.97
CA ARG A 3 51.62 -46.43 40.70
C ARG A 3 50.96 -47.33 41.77
N LEU A 4 49.64 -47.11 41.96
CA LEU A 4 48.51 -48.06 42.23
C LEU A 4 48.66 -49.14 43.33
N PRO A 5 47.59 -49.46 44.08
CA PRO A 5 46.44 -50.30 43.64
C PRO A 5 45.06 -49.73 44.10
N ASP A 6 43.93 -49.95 43.42
CA ASP A 6 43.13 -51.16 43.14
C ASP A 6 42.07 -51.49 44.22
N GLN A 7 40.81 -51.44 43.76
CA GLN A 7 39.59 -52.19 44.14
C GLN A 7 38.80 -52.04 45.47
N GLY A 8 37.49 -51.82 45.27
CA GLY A 8 36.35 -52.34 46.07
C GLY A 8 35.74 -51.33 47.06
N GLN A 9 34.43 -51.10 47.18
CA GLN A 9 33.21 -51.81 46.74
C GLN A 9 31.97 -50.92 47.04
N THR A 10 30.90 -51.06 46.23
CA THR A 10 29.43 -50.96 46.57
C THR A 10 28.85 -49.64 47.11
N GLN A 11 27.63 -49.16 46.80
CA GLN A 11 26.44 -49.65 46.09
C GLN A 11 25.44 -48.45 45.95
N SER A 12 24.37 -48.66 45.18
CA SER A 12 23.14 -47.83 45.06
C SER A 12 23.23 -46.59 44.14
N ASN A 13 22.18 -46.13 43.46
CA ASN A 13 21.03 -46.76 42.77
C ASN A 13 20.40 -45.61 41.94
N ASP A 14 19.66 -45.96 40.90
CA ASP A 14 18.55 -45.18 40.30
C ASP A 14 18.83 -43.91 39.48
N GLY A 15 18.36 -43.94 38.22
CA GLY A 15 18.04 -42.74 37.46
C GLY A 15 18.27 -42.84 35.95
N GLU A 16 17.52 -43.69 35.25
CA GLU A 16 17.41 -43.68 33.79
C GLU A 16 16.99 -42.28 33.30
N ARG A 17 17.92 -41.53 32.67
CA ARG A 17 17.60 -40.39 31.81
C ARG A 17 17.50 -40.90 30.37
N ALA A 18 16.30 -40.88 29.82
CA ALA A 18 16.07 -41.12 28.40
C ALA A 18 16.79 -40.04 27.56
N GLU A 19 17.79 -40.48 26.79
CA GLU A 19 18.52 -39.66 25.81
C GLU A 19 17.61 -39.25 24.65
N ARG A 20 17.64 -37.96 24.29
CA ARG A 20 16.92 -37.42 23.12
C ARG A 20 17.56 -37.96 21.82
N PRO A 21 16.78 -38.39 20.82
CA PRO A 21 17.35 -38.87 19.56
C PRO A 21 18.00 -37.74 18.76
N VAL A 22 19.27 -37.92 18.42
CA VAL A 22 20.03 -37.04 17.52
C VAL A 22 19.45 -37.15 16.10
N PRO A 23 19.18 -36.03 15.40
CA PRO A 23 18.67 -36.09 14.03
C PRO A 23 19.71 -36.70 13.08
N LYS A 24 19.32 -37.76 12.37
CA LYS A 24 20.12 -38.39 11.30
C LYS A 24 19.91 -37.61 10.01
N THR A 25 20.95 -36.92 9.53
CA THR A 25 21.00 -36.38 8.17
C THR A 25 21.12 -37.53 7.18
N ILE A 26 20.14 -37.68 6.29
CA ILE A 26 20.17 -38.64 5.18
C ILE A 26 20.68 -37.91 3.94
N TYR A 27 21.84 -38.31 3.41
CA TYR A 27 22.30 -37.86 2.10
C TYR A 27 21.72 -38.78 1.02
N VAL A 28 21.02 -38.19 0.05
CA VAL A 28 20.54 -38.90 -1.14
C VAL A 28 21.62 -38.84 -2.21
N ASP A 29 22.14 -40.00 -2.59
CA ASP A 29 23.06 -40.16 -3.72
C ASP A 29 22.27 -40.09 -5.04
N TRP A 30 22.18 -38.88 -5.59
CA TRP A 30 21.47 -38.58 -6.83
C TRP A 30 22.09 -39.27 -8.06
N ALA A 31 23.42 -39.40 -8.10
CA ALA A 31 24.11 -40.07 -9.20
C ALA A 31 23.79 -41.57 -9.25
N GLY A 32 23.70 -42.22 -8.08
CA GLY A 32 23.28 -43.62 -7.97
C GLY A 32 21.81 -43.88 -8.35
N LEU A 33 20.98 -42.83 -8.38
CA LEU A 33 19.54 -42.91 -8.70
C LEU A 33 19.29 -42.72 -10.20
N GLU A 34 19.99 -41.79 -10.85
CA GLU A 34 19.96 -41.62 -12.31
C GLU A 34 20.53 -42.84 -13.05
N THR A 35 21.63 -43.41 -12.54
CA THR A 35 22.22 -44.62 -13.12
C THR A 35 21.26 -45.82 -13.11
N ARG A 36 20.39 -45.90 -12.09
CA ARG A 36 19.36 -46.96 -11.98
C ARG A 36 18.13 -46.70 -12.85
N LEU A 37 17.82 -45.44 -13.15
CA LEU A 37 16.74 -45.06 -14.05
C LEU A 37 17.07 -45.37 -15.52
N HIS A 38 18.33 -45.27 -15.91
CA HIS A 38 18.77 -45.56 -17.28
C HIS A 38 19.04 -47.04 -17.57
N GLN A 39 19.09 -47.91 -16.57
CA GLN A 39 19.43 -49.33 -16.73
C GLN A 39 18.24 -50.30 -16.69
N ARG A 40 16.98 -49.85 -16.76
CA ARG A 40 15.82 -50.73 -16.55
C ARG A 40 15.37 -51.41 -17.86
N PRO A 41 15.52 -52.75 -18.03
CA PRO A 41 14.99 -53.45 -19.19
C PRO A 41 13.48 -53.71 -19.02
N GLN A 42 12.71 -53.60 -20.10
CA GLN A 42 11.31 -54.02 -20.17
C GLN A 42 11.20 -55.55 -20.22
N ARG A 43 10.49 -56.18 -19.26
CA ARG A 43 9.63 -57.37 -19.52
C ARG A 43 8.80 -57.84 -18.31
N GLN A 44 7.50 -57.93 -18.57
CA GLN A 44 6.45 -58.94 -18.24
C GLN A 44 6.22 -59.49 -16.82
N ALA A 45 4.91 -59.64 -16.51
CA ALA A 45 4.23 -60.01 -15.26
C ALA A 45 4.59 -61.41 -14.71
N GLU A 46 4.54 -61.68 -13.40
CA GLU A 46 3.35 -62.10 -12.61
C GLU A 46 3.61 -62.09 -11.05
N PRO A 47 2.68 -62.44 -10.12
CA PRO A 47 2.22 -61.50 -9.09
C PRO A 47 2.48 -61.82 -7.59
N ALA A 48 2.29 -60.76 -6.79
CA ALA A 48 1.90 -60.66 -5.36
C ALA A 48 2.97 -60.81 -4.24
N PRO A 49 2.73 -60.22 -3.04
CA PRO A 49 2.72 -58.78 -2.83
C PRO A 49 3.63 -58.39 -1.64
N ARG A 50 4.56 -57.46 -1.84
CA ARG A 50 5.06 -56.63 -0.75
C ARG A 50 4.47 -55.24 -0.97
N ARG A 51 3.48 -54.88 -0.16
CA ARG A 51 2.89 -53.53 -0.12
C ARG A 51 4.02 -52.52 0.15
N ARG A 52 4.63 -52.01 -0.92
CA ARG A 52 5.48 -50.83 -0.85
C ARG A 52 4.55 -49.63 -0.79
N LEU A 53 4.57 -48.95 0.35
CA LEU A 53 4.12 -47.56 0.47
C LEU A 53 4.89 -46.73 -0.57
N VAL A 54 4.26 -46.56 -1.74
CA VAL A 54 4.52 -45.42 -2.61
C VAL A 54 3.21 -44.63 -2.58
N THR A 55 2.93 -44.03 -1.42
CA THR A 55 2.05 -42.88 -1.38
C THR A 55 2.82 -41.76 -2.06
N THR A 56 2.41 -41.45 -3.29
CA THR A 56 2.92 -40.31 -4.05
C THR A 56 2.77 -39.04 -3.21
N VAL A 57 3.77 -38.16 -3.20
CA VAL A 57 3.79 -36.87 -2.48
C VAL A 57 2.47 -36.08 -2.64
N ASP A 58 1.77 -36.22 -3.76
CA ASP A 58 0.46 -35.61 -4.00
C ASP A 58 -0.66 -36.09 -3.05
N ALA A 59 -0.63 -37.35 -2.60
CA ALA A 59 -1.56 -37.89 -1.63
C ALA A 59 -1.30 -37.28 -0.24
N GLU A 60 -0.03 -37.18 0.15
CA GLU A 60 0.37 -36.56 1.41
C GLU A 60 0.06 -35.05 1.41
N VAL A 61 0.28 -34.35 0.29
CA VAL A 61 -0.10 -32.95 0.12
C VAL A 61 -1.62 -32.76 0.18
N LYS A 62 -2.40 -33.68 -0.42
CA LYS A 62 -3.87 -33.66 -0.32
C LYS A 62 -4.34 -33.89 1.11
N ASP A 63 -3.72 -34.82 1.83
CA ASP A 63 -4.05 -35.10 3.24
C ASP A 63 -3.68 -33.93 4.15
N VAL A 64 -2.53 -33.29 3.94
CA VAL A 64 -2.16 -32.06 4.66
C VAL A 64 -3.16 -30.94 4.38
N ARG A 65 -3.57 -30.72 3.11
CA ARG A 65 -4.57 -29.70 2.75
C ARG A 65 -5.94 -29.99 3.37
N ARG A 66 -6.35 -31.27 3.40
CA ARG A 66 -7.59 -31.71 4.05
C ARG A 66 -7.52 -31.44 5.55
N ASN A 67 -6.42 -31.81 6.19
CA ASN A 67 -6.21 -31.60 7.63
C ASN A 67 -6.21 -30.12 8.02
N VAL A 68 -5.65 -29.23 7.20
CA VAL A 68 -5.72 -27.77 7.40
C VAL A 68 -7.15 -27.26 7.24
N ARG A 69 -7.89 -27.74 6.23
CA ARG A 69 -9.29 -27.34 6.01
C ARG A 69 -10.21 -27.81 7.14
N ASP A 70 -10.02 -29.03 7.63
CA ASP A 70 -10.82 -29.59 8.72
C ASP A 70 -10.54 -28.85 10.04
N SER A 71 -9.27 -28.52 10.32
CA SER A 71 -8.91 -27.66 11.46
C SER A 71 -9.46 -26.23 11.32
N ALA A 72 -9.44 -25.64 10.13
CA ALA A 72 -10.05 -24.32 9.88
C ALA A 72 -11.58 -24.33 10.05
N ARG A 73 -12.25 -25.42 9.68
CA ARG A 73 -13.68 -25.60 9.92
C ARG A 73 -13.99 -25.71 11.42
N ALA A 74 -13.18 -26.44 12.18
CA ALA A 74 -13.33 -26.54 13.63
C ALA A 74 -13.13 -25.17 14.32
N VAL A 75 -12.11 -24.40 13.92
CA VAL A 75 -11.89 -23.03 14.42
C VAL A 75 -13.08 -22.12 14.08
N LEU A 76 -13.58 -22.14 12.84
CA LEU A 76 -14.75 -21.35 12.45
C LEU A 76 -16.01 -21.75 13.23
N SER A 77 -16.25 -23.06 13.39
CA SER A 77 -17.39 -23.56 14.16
C SER A 77 -17.33 -23.13 15.61
N TRP A 78 -16.13 -23.09 16.18
CA TRP A 78 -15.89 -22.61 17.54
C TRP A 78 -16.15 -21.10 17.62
N VAL A 79 -15.59 -20.30 16.69
CA VAL A 79 -15.85 -18.86 16.64
C VAL A 79 -17.35 -18.60 16.57
N SER A 80 -18.07 -19.28 15.68
CA SER A 80 -19.53 -19.16 15.57
C SER A 80 -20.25 -19.46 16.89
N SER A 81 -19.85 -20.51 17.61
CA SER A 81 -20.43 -20.86 18.91
C SER A 81 -20.14 -19.85 20.03
N VAL A 82 -19.05 -19.09 19.94
CA VAL A 82 -18.69 -18.06 20.92
C VAL A 82 -19.35 -16.71 20.57
N THR A 83 -19.59 -16.43 19.30
CA THR A 83 -20.19 -15.17 18.81
C THR A 83 -21.71 -15.14 18.83
N GLU A 84 -22.41 -16.27 19.05
CA GLU A 84 -23.88 -16.31 19.14
C GLU A 84 -24.46 -15.47 20.30
N HIS A 85 -23.62 -14.89 21.16
CA HIS A 85 -24.02 -14.11 22.33
C HIS A 85 -23.63 -12.62 22.34
N ASP A 86 -22.96 -12.09 21.31
CA ASP A 86 -22.62 -10.66 21.23
C ASP A 86 -22.71 -10.11 19.80
N SER A 87 -22.90 -8.79 19.68
CA SER A 87 -23.04 -8.00 18.44
C SER A 87 -22.05 -8.37 17.32
N PRO A 88 -22.32 -8.02 16.04
CA PRO A 88 -21.50 -8.43 14.90
C PRO A 88 -20.06 -7.91 15.05
N THR A 89 -19.19 -8.76 15.59
CA THR A 89 -17.77 -8.49 15.79
C THR A 89 -17.02 -9.15 14.63
N SER A 90 -15.96 -8.52 14.09
CA SER A 90 -15.24 -9.11 12.97
C SER A 90 -14.55 -10.41 13.39
N LEU A 91 -14.42 -11.37 12.47
CA LEU A 91 -13.76 -12.65 12.72
C LEU A 91 -12.34 -12.46 13.29
N ASP A 92 -11.63 -11.44 12.81
CA ASP A 92 -10.28 -11.13 13.24
C ASP A 92 -10.25 -10.58 14.66
N ASP A 93 -11.21 -9.73 15.05
CA ASP A 93 -11.32 -9.23 16.44
C ASP A 93 -11.58 -10.35 17.44
N VAL A 94 -12.44 -11.30 17.08
CA VAL A 94 -12.74 -12.46 17.94
C VAL A 94 -11.52 -13.36 18.08
N LEU A 95 -10.83 -13.63 16.97
CA LEU A 95 -9.60 -14.42 16.99
C LEU A 95 -8.49 -13.72 17.79
N ASP A 96 -8.31 -12.41 17.64
CA ASP A 96 -7.27 -11.67 18.36
C ASP A 96 -7.54 -11.56 19.86
N ARG A 97 -8.78 -11.35 20.27
CA ARG A 97 -9.18 -11.38 21.70
C ARG A 97 -8.88 -12.74 22.34
N CYS A 98 -9.16 -13.82 21.63
CA CYS A 98 -8.99 -15.18 22.16
C CYS A 98 -7.53 -15.66 22.08
N LEU A 99 -6.75 -15.12 21.15
CA LEU A 99 -5.32 -15.38 21.06
C LEU A 99 -4.50 -14.62 22.13
N ARG A 100 -5.09 -13.62 22.80
CA ARG A 100 -4.42 -12.77 23.80
C ARG A 100 -5.23 -12.68 25.11
N PRO A 101 -5.43 -13.79 25.85
CA PRO A 101 -6.16 -13.76 27.11
C PRO A 101 -5.26 -13.22 28.25
N GLY A 102 -5.25 -11.90 28.49
CA GLY A 102 -4.57 -11.31 29.65
C GLY A 102 -4.13 -9.85 29.48
N PRO A 103 -3.57 -9.21 30.53
CA PRO A 103 -3.06 -7.84 30.50
C PRO A 103 -1.77 -7.68 29.66
N ASP A 104 -1.13 -8.79 29.30
CA ASP A 104 -0.02 -8.83 28.35
C ASP A 104 -0.58 -9.03 26.94
N GLU A 105 -0.98 -7.92 26.30
CA GLU A 105 -1.62 -7.90 24.97
C GLU A 105 -0.68 -8.34 23.82
N THR A 106 0.55 -8.73 24.10
CA THR A 106 1.61 -8.95 23.10
C THR A 106 1.88 -10.42 22.77
N ALA A 107 1.52 -11.37 23.65
CA ALA A 107 1.85 -12.78 23.48
C ALA A 107 0.68 -13.60 22.90
N VAL A 108 0.84 -14.11 21.67
CA VAL A 108 -0.15 -14.95 20.99
C VAL A 108 -0.12 -16.39 21.56
N ASN A 109 -1.21 -16.81 22.21
CA ASN A 109 -1.31 -18.11 22.89
C ASN A 109 -2.18 -19.13 22.15
N TYR A 110 -1.60 -19.78 21.14
CA TYR A 110 -2.28 -20.84 20.37
C TYR A 110 -2.58 -22.11 21.19
N THR A 111 -1.93 -22.30 22.35
CA THR A 111 -2.16 -23.46 23.23
C THR A 111 -3.46 -23.29 24.02
N ALA A 112 -3.69 -22.10 24.59
CA ALA A 112 -4.93 -21.79 25.28
C ALA A 112 -6.14 -21.93 24.35
N LEU A 113 -6.03 -21.47 23.11
CA LEU A 113 -7.07 -21.64 22.10
C LEU A 113 -7.31 -23.11 21.72
N ALA A 114 -6.26 -23.95 21.74
CA ALA A 114 -6.40 -25.39 21.52
C ALA A 114 -7.20 -26.08 22.61
N ASP A 115 -6.89 -25.76 23.85
CA ASP A 115 -7.57 -26.31 25.02
C ASP A 115 -9.03 -25.86 25.05
N GLU A 116 -9.32 -24.62 24.63
CA GLU A 116 -10.69 -24.12 24.57
C GLU A 116 -11.51 -24.77 23.46
N ILE A 117 -10.97 -24.90 22.24
CA ILE A 117 -11.65 -25.64 21.15
C ILE A 117 -11.92 -27.08 21.56
N ARG A 118 -10.98 -27.73 22.25
CA ARG A 118 -11.16 -29.09 22.79
C ARG A 118 -12.30 -29.13 23.81
N ARG A 119 -12.38 -28.16 24.72
CA ARG A 119 -13.46 -28.09 25.73
C ARG A 119 -14.83 -27.86 25.11
N THR A 120 -14.92 -26.97 24.12
CA THR A 120 -16.22 -26.56 23.54
C THR A 120 -16.72 -27.54 22.48
N LEU A 121 -15.83 -28.07 21.63
CA LEU A 121 -16.21 -28.87 20.45
C LEU A 121 -15.78 -30.34 20.52
N ASP A 122 -15.05 -30.75 21.58
CA ASP A 122 -14.46 -32.09 21.71
C ASP A 122 -13.54 -32.47 20.53
N VAL A 123 -12.87 -31.47 19.93
CA VAL A 123 -11.91 -31.67 18.83
C VAL A 123 -10.49 -31.41 19.32
N GLU A 124 -9.64 -32.44 19.29
CA GLU A 124 -8.23 -32.31 19.66
C GLU A 124 -7.40 -31.74 18.50
N LEU A 125 -7.00 -30.47 18.61
CA LEU A 125 -6.11 -29.79 17.68
C LEU A 125 -4.79 -29.44 18.35
N SER A 126 -3.67 -29.65 17.67
CA SER A 126 -2.38 -29.17 18.19
C SER A 126 -2.24 -27.65 17.98
N PRO A 127 -1.48 -26.93 18.82
CA PRO A 127 -1.29 -25.49 18.67
C PRO A 127 -0.74 -25.08 17.28
N LYS A 128 0.12 -25.92 16.69
CA LYS A 128 0.63 -25.73 15.32
C LYS A 128 -0.47 -25.83 14.25
N ARG A 129 -1.46 -26.70 14.44
CA ARG A 129 -2.60 -26.84 13.52
C ARG A 129 -3.55 -25.65 13.61
N ILE A 130 -3.71 -25.10 14.81
CA ILE A 130 -4.54 -23.91 15.04
C ILE A 130 -3.89 -22.68 14.42
N LYS A 131 -2.59 -22.48 14.63
CA LYS A 131 -1.83 -21.41 13.96
C LYS A 131 -2.03 -21.45 12.43
N LYS A 132 -1.80 -22.61 11.81
CA LYS A 132 -2.00 -22.79 10.36
C LYS A 132 -3.45 -22.63 9.91
N ALA A 133 -4.42 -23.03 10.74
CA ALA A 133 -5.84 -22.86 10.46
C ALA A 133 -6.24 -21.38 10.47
N ILE A 134 -5.76 -20.62 11.45
CA ILE A 134 -5.99 -19.17 11.56
C ILE A 134 -5.33 -18.42 10.41
N GLU A 135 -4.06 -18.71 10.10
CA GLU A 135 -3.38 -18.19 8.92
C GLU A 135 -4.18 -18.48 7.64
N HIS A 136 -4.66 -19.72 7.47
CA HIS A 136 -5.49 -20.10 6.32
C HIS A 136 -6.83 -19.34 6.27
N LEU A 137 -7.47 -19.08 7.41
CA LEU A 137 -8.72 -18.34 7.50
C LEU A 137 -8.51 -16.86 7.18
N ARG A 138 -7.47 -16.22 7.71
CA ARG A 138 -7.08 -14.84 7.41
C ARG A 138 -6.81 -14.65 5.94
N THR A 139 -5.93 -15.47 5.35
CA THR A 139 -5.65 -15.42 3.91
C THR A 139 -6.90 -15.66 3.05
N ARG A 140 -7.82 -16.53 3.50
CA ARG A 140 -9.08 -16.76 2.77
C ARG A 140 -10.05 -15.58 2.90
N HIS A 141 -10.12 -14.96 4.07
CA HIS A 141 -10.94 -13.78 4.32
C HIS A 141 -10.43 -12.59 3.51
N GLU A 142 -9.13 -12.32 3.56
CA GLU A 142 -8.44 -11.32 2.72
C GLU A 142 -8.72 -11.55 1.23
N LYS A 143 -8.56 -12.78 0.73
CA LYS A 143 -8.88 -13.11 -0.68
C LYS A 143 -10.34 -12.85 -1.02
N LYS A 144 -11.28 -13.22 -0.14
CA LYS A 144 -12.71 -12.99 -0.35
C LYS A 144 -13.03 -11.49 -0.33
N ALA A 145 -12.46 -10.74 0.60
CA ALA A 145 -12.61 -9.29 0.70
C ALA A 145 -12.06 -8.60 -0.55
N ALA A 146 -10.86 -8.98 -1.00
CA ALA A 146 -10.25 -8.50 -2.25
C ALA A 146 -11.12 -8.79 -3.48
N THR A 147 -11.65 -10.02 -3.61
CA THR A 147 -12.58 -10.36 -4.72
C THR A 147 -13.86 -9.53 -4.67
N MET A 148 -14.44 -9.33 -3.47
CA MET A 148 -15.63 -8.49 -3.31
C MET A 148 -15.35 -7.02 -3.63
N GLN A 149 -14.19 -6.50 -3.21
CA GLN A 149 -13.75 -5.14 -3.51
C GLN A 149 -13.53 -4.94 -5.01
N GLN A 150 -12.87 -5.90 -5.68
CA GLN A 150 -12.68 -5.89 -7.13
C GLN A 150 -14.02 -5.92 -7.87
N GLN A 151 -14.98 -6.73 -7.42
CA GLN A 151 -16.31 -6.77 -8.02
C GLN A 151 -17.07 -5.45 -7.83
N ARG A 152 -16.99 -4.84 -6.65
CA ARG A 152 -17.60 -3.52 -6.37
C ARG A 152 -17.00 -2.43 -7.25
N LEU A 153 -15.68 -2.43 -7.39
CA LEU A 153 -14.97 -1.50 -8.28
C LEU A 153 -15.44 -1.66 -9.71
N LYS A 154 -15.46 -2.90 -10.23
CA LYS A 154 -15.94 -3.19 -11.59
C LYS A 154 -17.36 -2.69 -11.82
N ASN A 155 -18.30 -3.00 -10.92
CA ASN A 155 -19.68 -2.53 -11.02
C ASN A 155 -19.76 -0.99 -11.00
N SER A 156 -18.92 -0.32 -10.20
CA SER A 156 -18.87 1.15 -10.14
C SER A 156 -18.36 1.76 -11.46
N LEU A 157 -17.33 1.17 -12.05
CA LEU A 157 -16.76 1.60 -13.34
C LEU A 157 -17.71 1.32 -14.51
N ASP A 158 -18.40 0.18 -14.52
CA ASP A 158 -19.44 -0.12 -15.50
C ASP A 158 -20.58 0.90 -15.42
N ALA A 159 -21.03 1.23 -14.21
CA ALA A 159 -22.06 2.23 -14.00
C ALA A 159 -21.59 3.65 -14.40
N LEU A 160 -20.33 3.99 -14.16
CA LEU A 160 -19.74 5.24 -14.65
C LEU A 160 -19.76 5.27 -16.18
N ARG A 161 -19.31 4.20 -16.85
CA ARG A 161 -19.32 4.10 -18.32
C ARG A 161 -20.70 4.36 -18.89
N GLU A 162 -21.72 3.69 -18.36
CA GLU A 162 -23.11 3.87 -18.82
C GLU A 162 -23.59 5.31 -18.64
N ARG A 163 -23.29 5.94 -17.49
CA ARG A 163 -23.61 7.35 -17.24
C ARG A 163 -22.87 8.29 -18.18
N LEU A 164 -21.58 8.05 -18.45
CA LEU A 164 -20.79 8.88 -19.37
C LEU A 164 -21.33 8.80 -20.80
N GLN A 165 -21.71 7.61 -21.27
CA GLN A 165 -22.35 7.44 -22.58
C GLN A 165 -23.67 8.20 -22.68
N ALA A 166 -24.53 8.09 -21.65
CA ALA A 166 -25.81 8.80 -21.61
C ALA A 166 -25.62 10.33 -21.55
N ASN A 167 -24.71 10.81 -20.69
CA ASN A 167 -24.43 12.23 -20.53
C ASN A 167 -23.84 12.84 -21.80
N PHE A 168 -22.97 12.11 -22.51
CA PHE A 168 -22.39 12.60 -23.75
C PHE A 168 -23.42 12.75 -24.88
N ALA A 169 -24.35 11.79 -25.01
CA ALA A 169 -25.48 11.94 -25.92
C ALA A 169 -26.31 13.19 -25.55
N ALA A 170 -26.63 13.36 -24.27
CA ALA A 170 -27.41 14.50 -23.78
C ALA A 170 -26.70 15.86 -23.95
N LEU A 171 -25.37 15.93 -23.87
CA LEU A 171 -24.59 17.16 -24.06
C LEU A 171 -24.77 17.79 -25.44
N SER A 172 -25.08 16.97 -26.46
CA SER A 172 -25.33 17.43 -27.83
C SER A 172 -26.74 18.01 -28.02
N GLU A 173 -27.68 17.63 -27.16
CA GLU A 173 -29.12 17.93 -27.30
C GLU A 173 -29.63 19.00 -26.32
N THR A 174 -28.83 19.37 -25.31
CA THR A 174 -29.24 20.27 -24.22
C THR A 174 -29.06 21.76 -24.52
N GLU A 175 -29.93 22.58 -23.92
CA GLU A 175 -29.83 24.04 -23.88
C GLU A 175 -28.56 24.50 -23.12
N HIS A 176 -28.14 25.75 -23.34
CA HIS A 176 -26.83 26.26 -22.90
C HIS A 176 -26.59 26.12 -21.37
N ASP A 177 -27.58 26.48 -20.54
CA ASP A 177 -27.42 26.45 -19.09
C ASP A 177 -27.44 25.02 -18.53
N GLN A 178 -28.32 24.16 -19.05
CA GLN A 178 -28.37 22.74 -18.70
C GLN A 178 -27.09 22.00 -19.11
N ARG A 179 -26.48 22.41 -20.23
CA ARG A 179 -25.21 21.87 -20.70
C ARG A 179 -24.07 22.16 -19.73
N HIS A 180 -24.00 23.36 -19.15
CA HIS A 180 -22.98 23.70 -18.15
C HIS A 180 -23.12 22.88 -16.87
N GLU A 181 -24.35 22.65 -16.40
CA GLU A 181 -24.58 21.80 -15.23
C GLU A 181 -24.21 20.34 -15.50
N LEU A 182 -24.57 19.83 -16.67
CA LEU A 182 -24.24 18.46 -17.08
C LEU A 182 -22.73 18.26 -17.25
N ARG A 183 -22.01 19.23 -17.84
CA ARG A 183 -20.54 19.22 -17.93
C ARG A 183 -19.91 19.16 -16.55
N ARG A 184 -20.34 20.04 -15.65
CA ARG A 184 -19.85 20.12 -14.27
C ARG A 184 -20.08 18.81 -13.51
N ALA A 185 -21.27 18.23 -13.60
CA ALA A 185 -21.60 16.96 -12.96
C ALA A 185 -20.74 15.82 -13.51
N THR A 186 -20.67 15.70 -14.83
CA THR A 186 -19.89 14.66 -15.54
C THR A 186 -18.41 14.76 -15.18
N ALA A 187 -17.81 15.96 -15.24
CA ALA A 187 -16.42 16.16 -14.90
C ALA A 187 -16.11 15.81 -13.44
N THR A 188 -17.03 16.11 -12.51
CA THR A 188 -16.85 15.77 -11.09
C THR A 188 -16.90 14.26 -10.85
N GLU A 189 -17.74 13.53 -11.59
CA GLU A 189 -17.76 12.06 -11.54
C GLU A 189 -16.48 11.44 -12.12
N VAL A 190 -16.02 11.93 -13.28
CA VAL A 190 -14.76 11.47 -13.87
C VAL A 190 -13.58 11.79 -12.95
N LEU A 191 -13.52 12.99 -12.38
CA LEU A 191 -12.47 13.38 -11.44
C LEU A 191 -12.46 12.49 -10.18
N HIS A 192 -13.62 12.10 -9.66
CA HIS A 192 -13.68 11.16 -8.55
C HIS A 192 -13.08 9.80 -8.95
N ALA A 193 -13.40 9.27 -10.14
CA ALA A 193 -12.78 8.05 -10.65
C ALA A 193 -11.27 8.19 -10.85
N VAL A 194 -10.79 9.32 -11.40
CA VAL A 194 -9.36 9.64 -11.53
C VAL A 194 -8.67 9.61 -10.17
N ARG A 195 -9.24 10.27 -9.16
CA ARG A 195 -8.67 10.30 -7.79
C ARG A 195 -8.62 8.90 -7.17
N CYS A 196 -9.67 8.11 -7.35
CA CYS A 196 -9.72 6.74 -6.85
C CYS A 196 -8.72 5.82 -7.57
N ALA A 197 -8.49 6.02 -8.87
CA ALA A 197 -7.46 5.30 -9.63
C ALA A 197 -6.05 5.74 -9.21
N ALA A 198 -5.82 7.05 -9.09
CA ALA A 198 -4.57 7.60 -8.60
C ALA A 198 -4.25 7.09 -7.20
N SER A 199 -5.22 7.01 -6.28
CA SER A 199 -5.02 6.47 -4.92
C SER A 199 -4.80 4.95 -4.87
N ARG A 200 -4.94 4.22 -5.99
CA ARG A 200 -4.54 2.81 -6.10
C ARG A 200 -3.16 2.65 -6.72
N LEU A 201 -2.71 3.65 -7.49
CA LEU A 201 -1.34 3.74 -8.01
C LEU A 201 -0.37 4.30 -6.97
N ILE A 202 -0.90 5.19 -6.15
CA ILE A 202 -0.26 5.81 -5.01
C ILE A 202 -0.67 4.95 -3.83
N ASP A 203 0.19 4.03 -3.37
CA ASP A 203 -0.09 3.32 -2.13
C ASP A 203 -0.32 4.34 -1.01
N SER A 204 -1.33 4.03 -0.19
CA SER A 204 -2.09 5.01 0.59
C SER A 204 -1.23 5.94 1.44
N ASP A 205 -1.55 7.23 1.30
CA ASP A 205 -1.18 8.39 2.11
C ASP A 205 -0.01 9.29 1.66
N TYR A 206 0.98 8.84 0.87
CA TYR A 206 2.13 9.72 0.54
C TYR A 206 2.75 9.66 -0.86
N GLY A 207 2.07 9.19 -1.90
CA GLY A 207 2.49 9.56 -3.27
C GLY A 207 3.53 8.66 -3.93
N GLU A 208 3.53 7.35 -3.66
CA GLU A 208 4.51 6.46 -4.27
C GLU A 208 4.41 6.46 -5.80
N GLY A 209 3.22 6.52 -6.37
CA GLY A 209 3.11 6.33 -7.81
C GLY A 209 3.65 4.96 -8.24
N ILE A 210 3.34 4.63 -9.48
CA ILE A 210 3.50 3.31 -10.12
C ILE A 210 4.61 2.40 -9.57
N ALA A 211 4.21 1.16 -9.24
CA ALA A 211 5.09 0.05 -8.94
C ALA A 211 6.17 -0.17 -10.03
N ARG A 212 7.42 -0.42 -9.59
CA ARG A 212 8.64 -0.63 -10.43
C ARG A 212 8.55 -1.75 -11.49
N SER A 213 7.43 -2.46 -11.59
CA SER A 213 7.18 -3.55 -12.55
C SER A 213 6.45 -3.12 -13.83
N MET A 214 6.10 -1.83 -13.98
CA MET A 214 5.49 -1.32 -15.20
C MET A 214 6.51 -1.00 -16.30
N ASP A 215 6.05 -1.09 -17.56
CA ASP A 215 6.75 -0.52 -18.71
C ASP A 215 6.76 1.00 -18.59
N LEU A 216 7.85 1.52 -18.01
CA LEU A 216 8.02 2.93 -17.68
C LEU A 216 8.06 3.81 -18.95
N ASP A 217 8.62 3.31 -20.06
CA ASP A 217 8.79 4.09 -21.30
C ASP A 217 7.43 4.43 -21.94
N GLY A 218 6.52 3.45 -22.01
CA GLY A 218 5.17 3.65 -22.53
C GLY A 218 4.24 4.46 -21.60
N LEU A 219 4.61 4.58 -20.33
CA LEU A 219 3.87 5.35 -19.34
C LEU A 219 4.39 6.79 -19.24
N GLU A 220 5.71 6.96 -19.24
CA GLU A 220 6.40 8.23 -19.40
C GLU A 220 5.86 8.95 -20.64
N GLY A 221 5.81 8.27 -21.79
CA GLY A 221 5.22 8.83 -23.01
C GLY A 221 3.80 9.38 -22.80
N ARG A 222 2.92 8.64 -22.11
CA ARG A 222 1.53 9.06 -21.88
C ARG A 222 1.38 10.20 -20.87
N CYS A 223 2.15 10.17 -19.78
CA CYS A 223 2.22 11.24 -18.80
C CYS A 223 2.78 12.52 -19.43
N LEU A 224 3.89 12.40 -20.15
CA LEU A 224 4.56 13.51 -20.83
C LEU A 224 3.70 14.06 -21.96
N ASP A 225 3.01 13.22 -22.74
CA ASP A 225 2.09 13.68 -23.79
C ASP A 225 0.90 14.44 -23.18
N PHE A 226 0.36 13.98 -22.05
CA PHE A 226 -0.68 14.74 -21.34
C PHE A 226 -0.16 16.07 -20.80
N VAL A 227 0.97 16.08 -20.10
CA VAL A 227 1.58 17.31 -19.59
C VAL A 227 1.90 18.26 -20.74
N ARG A 228 2.49 17.78 -21.83
CA ARG A 228 2.79 18.58 -23.03
C ARG A 228 1.53 19.08 -23.71
N ASP A 229 0.47 18.28 -23.82
CA ASP A 229 -0.78 18.71 -24.44
C ASP A 229 -1.47 19.81 -23.62
N VAL A 230 -1.41 19.70 -22.29
CA VAL A 230 -1.96 20.72 -21.39
C VAL A 230 -1.12 22.00 -21.38
N VAL A 231 0.21 21.88 -21.43
CA VAL A 231 1.15 23.01 -21.37
C VAL A 231 1.30 23.73 -22.71
N ASN A 232 1.30 23.02 -23.84
CA ASN A 232 1.58 23.62 -25.15
C ASN A 232 0.34 24.25 -25.81
N GLU A 233 -0.76 24.44 -25.08
CA GLU A 233 -2.00 25.03 -25.58
C GLU A 233 -2.51 24.37 -26.88
N THR A 234 -2.17 23.09 -27.15
CA THR A 234 -2.95 22.31 -28.11
C THR A 234 -4.37 22.37 -27.55
N PRO A 235 -5.37 22.87 -28.28
CA PRO A 235 -6.61 23.31 -27.66
C PRO A 235 -7.39 22.11 -27.11
N ILE A 236 -7.07 21.72 -25.87
CA ILE A 236 -7.88 20.92 -24.98
C ILE A 236 -9.14 21.74 -24.81
N GLY A 237 -10.21 21.25 -25.43
CA GLY A 237 -11.40 22.02 -25.71
C GLY A 237 -12.40 21.16 -26.48
N ALA A 238 -13.59 21.70 -26.73
CA ALA A 238 -14.75 20.94 -27.25
C ALA A 238 -14.53 20.15 -28.56
N LYS A 239 -13.39 20.30 -29.25
CA LYS A 239 -13.01 19.53 -30.44
C LYS A 239 -12.35 18.18 -30.14
N THR A 240 -11.67 18.02 -29.00
CA THR A 240 -10.98 16.78 -28.59
C THR A 240 -11.82 15.90 -27.67
N LEU A 241 -12.81 16.48 -26.98
CA LEU A 241 -13.71 15.78 -26.06
C LEU A 241 -14.29 14.46 -26.60
N PRO A 242 -14.76 14.35 -27.86
CA PRO A 242 -15.26 13.07 -28.38
C PRO A 242 -14.19 11.97 -28.39
N ASP A 243 -12.96 12.31 -28.77
CA ASP A 243 -11.84 11.37 -28.87
C ASP A 243 -11.33 10.98 -27.47
N ASP A 244 -11.18 11.96 -26.58
CA ASP A 244 -10.77 11.73 -25.19
C ASP A 244 -11.80 10.93 -24.39
N LEU A 245 -13.08 11.22 -24.59
CA LEU A 245 -14.14 10.42 -24.00
C LEU A 245 -14.15 9.00 -24.58
N HIS A 246 -13.94 8.85 -25.88
CA HIS A 246 -13.84 7.53 -26.50
C HIS A 246 -12.71 6.71 -25.87
N ARG A 247 -11.52 7.30 -25.70
CA ARG A 247 -10.38 6.67 -24.99
C ARG A 247 -10.76 6.24 -23.58
N LEU A 248 -11.37 7.13 -22.79
CA LEU A 248 -11.82 6.82 -21.43
C LEU A 248 -12.85 5.69 -21.41
N LEU A 249 -13.82 5.69 -22.33
CA LEU A 249 -14.83 4.63 -22.42
C LEU A 249 -14.20 3.27 -22.77
N VAL A 250 -13.19 3.24 -23.65
CA VAL A 250 -12.41 2.04 -23.95
C VAL A 250 -11.65 1.58 -22.70
N ALA A 251 -10.98 2.49 -22.00
CA ALA A 251 -10.26 2.18 -20.75
C ALA A 251 -11.20 1.61 -19.66
N LEU A 252 -12.43 2.11 -19.55
CA LEU A 252 -13.44 1.58 -18.65
C LEU A 252 -13.96 0.20 -19.08
N CYS A 253 -14.15 -0.03 -20.38
CA CYS A 253 -14.56 -1.33 -20.92
C CYS A 253 -13.51 -2.41 -20.68
N ASP A 254 -12.24 -2.08 -20.93
CA ASP A 254 -11.12 -3.01 -20.89
C ASP A 254 -10.47 -3.06 -19.49
N TYR A 255 -11.16 -2.55 -18.46
CA TYR A 255 -10.61 -2.48 -17.11
C TYR A 255 -10.50 -3.88 -16.49
N GLU A 256 -9.28 -4.41 -16.43
CA GLU A 256 -8.95 -5.68 -15.80
C GLU A 256 -8.40 -5.52 -14.37
N GLY A 257 -8.17 -4.27 -13.95
CA GLY A 257 -7.46 -3.92 -12.72
C GLY A 257 -5.94 -3.84 -12.93
N GLY A 258 -5.24 -3.47 -11.86
CA GLY A 258 -3.79 -3.30 -11.88
C GLY A 258 -3.33 -1.93 -12.38
N CYS A 259 -2.03 -1.67 -12.23
CA CYS A 259 -1.45 -0.33 -12.39
C CYS A 259 -1.60 0.23 -13.81
N GLU A 260 -1.54 -0.59 -14.86
CA GLU A 260 -1.74 -0.09 -16.24
C GLU A 260 -3.18 0.40 -16.46
N SER A 261 -4.16 -0.40 -16.02
CA SER A 261 -5.57 -0.03 -16.12
C SER A 261 -5.86 1.25 -15.33
N ASP A 262 -5.33 1.34 -14.11
CA ASP A 262 -5.49 2.53 -13.28
C ASP A 262 -4.80 3.77 -13.89
N MET A 263 -3.61 3.63 -14.47
CA MET A 263 -2.93 4.76 -15.12
C MET A 263 -3.70 5.27 -16.33
N ARG A 264 -4.25 4.36 -17.16
CA ARG A 264 -5.11 4.76 -18.29
C ARG A 264 -6.32 5.55 -17.81
N LEU A 265 -6.99 5.11 -16.73
CA LEU A 265 -8.09 5.85 -16.13
C LEU A 265 -7.66 7.23 -15.62
N VAL A 266 -6.48 7.35 -15.02
CA VAL A 266 -5.94 8.64 -14.55
C VAL A 266 -5.71 9.61 -15.72
N VAL A 267 -4.98 9.18 -16.76
CA VAL A 267 -4.62 10.05 -17.88
C VAL A 267 -5.82 10.40 -18.75
N ASP A 268 -6.58 9.40 -19.22
CA ASP A 268 -7.73 9.62 -20.10
C ASP A 268 -8.85 10.35 -19.35
N GLY A 269 -9.03 10.02 -18.07
CA GLY A 269 -9.98 10.73 -17.21
C GLY A 269 -9.57 12.19 -16.98
N ALA A 270 -8.29 12.48 -16.77
CA ALA A 270 -7.81 13.84 -16.59
C ALA A 270 -8.00 14.71 -17.84
N ARG A 271 -7.78 14.13 -19.03
CA ARG A 271 -8.08 14.79 -20.32
C ARG A 271 -9.55 15.17 -20.44
N VAL A 272 -10.45 14.22 -20.16
CA VAL A 272 -11.90 14.48 -20.18
C VAL A 272 -12.30 15.56 -19.17
N VAL A 273 -11.72 15.57 -17.97
CA VAL A 273 -11.98 16.62 -16.98
C VAL A 273 -11.51 17.99 -17.51
N ALA A 274 -10.32 18.07 -18.08
CA ALA A 274 -9.77 19.30 -18.65
C ALA A 274 -10.61 19.79 -19.84
N ASP A 275 -11.11 18.90 -20.71
CA ASP A 275 -12.01 19.27 -21.81
C ASP A 275 -13.37 19.80 -21.34
N LEU A 276 -13.91 19.24 -20.25
CA LEU A 276 -15.23 19.60 -19.74
C LEU A 276 -15.22 20.88 -18.91
N MET A 277 -14.17 21.10 -18.12
CA MET A 277 -14.08 22.19 -17.13
C MET A 277 -13.02 23.25 -17.44
N GLY A 278 -12.07 22.94 -18.33
CA GLY A 278 -10.87 23.73 -18.58
C GLY A 278 -9.67 23.21 -17.76
N PRO A 279 -8.44 23.22 -18.32
CA PRO A 279 -7.24 22.76 -17.62
C PRO A 279 -6.93 23.60 -16.38
N ASP A 280 -7.16 24.92 -16.44
CA ASP A 280 -6.87 25.87 -15.36
C ASP A 280 -8.00 25.99 -14.34
N SER A 281 -9.08 25.20 -14.50
CA SER A 281 -10.14 25.12 -13.51
C SER A 281 -9.70 24.31 -12.30
N LEU A 282 -10.31 24.52 -11.13
CA LEU A 282 -9.97 23.74 -9.93
C LEU A 282 -10.04 22.20 -10.15
N PRO A 283 -11.06 21.65 -10.83
CA PRO A 283 -11.08 20.23 -11.21
C PRO A 283 -9.96 19.84 -12.19
N GLY A 284 -9.66 20.70 -13.17
CA GLY A 284 -8.59 20.49 -14.14
C GLY A 284 -7.21 20.42 -13.49
N ILE A 285 -6.88 21.40 -12.64
CA ILE A 285 -5.63 21.43 -11.86
C ILE A 285 -5.53 20.18 -10.98
N LEU A 286 -6.61 19.78 -10.31
CA LEU A 286 -6.58 18.57 -9.47
C LEU A 286 -6.37 17.30 -10.29
N ALA A 287 -6.98 17.20 -11.48
CA ALA A 287 -6.76 16.08 -12.38
C ALA A 287 -5.30 16.00 -12.88
N GLN A 288 -4.72 17.16 -13.21
CA GLN A 288 -3.30 17.27 -13.58
C GLN A 288 -2.39 16.85 -12.43
N LEU A 289 -2.65 17.32 -11.20
CA LEU A 289 -1.90 16.94 -10.01
C LEU A 289 -1.93 15.41 -9.79
N ASN A 290 -3.10 14.77 -9.91
CA ASN A 290 -3.21 13.31 -9.76
C ASN A 290 -2.41 12.57 -10.83
N THR A 291 -2.38 13.08 -12.06
CA THR A 291 -1.58 12.49 -13.15
C THR A 291 -0.09 12.61 -12.89
N LEU A 292 0.38 13.80 -12.49
CA LEU A 292 1.77 14.03 -12.13
C LEU A 292 2.20 13.12 -10.98
N VAL A 293 1.45 13.10 -9.87
CA VAL A 293 1.81 12.28 -8.70
C VAL A 293 1.77 10.79 -9.02
N ALA A 294 0.78 10.31 -9.78
CA ALA A 294 0.73 8.92 -10.21
C ALA A 294 1.94 8.54 -11.09
N GLY A 295 2.37 9.44 -11.98
CA GLY A 295 3.49 9.28 -12.90
C GLY A 295 4.85 9.73 -12.37
N ARG A 296 4.97 10.08 -11.08
CA ARG A 296 6.12 10.79 -10.50
C ARG A 296 7.48 10.16 -10.80
N HIS A 297 7.59 8.83 -10.77
CA HIS A 297 8.85 8.12 -11.04
C HIS A 297 9.25 8.08 -12.51
N ALA A 298 8.31 8.35 -13.42
CA ALA A 298 8.51 8.33 -14.86
C ALA A 298 8.76 9.72 -15.45
N ILE A 299 8.67 10.79 -14.66
CA ILE A 299 8.79 12.17 -15.13
C ILE A 299 10.15 12.72 -14.69
N ASP A 300 10.84 13.41 -15.61
CA ASP A 300 12.06 14.15 -15.29
C ASP A 300 11.85 15.13 -14.14
N THR A 301 12.83 15.26 -13.25
CA THR A 301 12.69 16.07 -12.02
C THR A 301 12.51 17.55 -12.28
N GLU A 302 13.20 18.14 -13.27
CA GLU A 302 13.01 19.56 -13.59
C GLU A 302 11.60 19.77 -14.15
N LEU A 303 11.16 18.90 -15.05
CA LEU A 303 9.79 19.00 -15.59
C LEU A 303 8.74 18.82 -14.48
N TYR A 304 8.87 17.78 -13.65
CA TYR A 304 7.96 17.51 -12.53
C TYR A 304 7.90 18.70 -11.58
N TRP A 305 9.05 19.26 -11.23
CA TRP A 305 9.16 20.45 -10.40
C TRP A 305 8.46 21.65 -11.01
N THR A 306 8.80 21.98 -12.26
CA THR A 306 8.24 23.13 -12.99
C THR A 306 6.72 23.05 -13.08
N GLU A 307 6.17 21.89 -13.43
CA GLU A 307 4.73 21.71 -13.55
C GLU A 307 4.01 21.80 -12.21
N LEU A 308 4.56 21.21 -11.14
CA LEU A 308 3.95 21.36 -9.82
C LEU A 308 4.01 22.81 -9.32
N GLN A 309 5.07 23.57 -9.61
CA GLN A 309 5.11 24.99 -9.27
C GLN A 309 4.10 25.80 -10.08
N ARG A 310 3.91 25.48 -11.38
CA ARG A 310 2.89 26.10 -12.23
C ARG A 310 1.49 25.85 -11.67
N LEU A 311 1.13 24.59 -11.43
CA LEU A 311 -0.17 24.22 -10.85
C LEU A 311 -0.40 24.85 -9.47
N ALA A 312 0.66 24.97 -8.65
CA ALA A 312 0.56 25.64 -7.36
C ALA A 312 0.21 27.13 -7.52
N ALA A 313 0.82 27.82 -8.49
CA ALA A 313 0.55 29.22 -8.77
C ALA A 313 -0.90 29.41 -9.28
N GLU A 314 -1.32 28.62 -10.26
CA GLU A 314 -2.68 28.65 -10.81
C GLU A 314 -3.73 28.36 -9.72
N ALA A 315 -3.49 27.37 -8.86
CA ALA A 315 -4.38 27.08 -7.74
C ALA A 315 -4.48 28.24 -6.75
N ILE A 316 -3.42 29.03 -6.55
CA ILE A 316 -3.48 30.22 -5.70
C ILE A 316 -4.33 31.30 -6.34
N GLU A 317 -4.23 31.51 -7.66
CA GLU A 317 -5.03 32.49 -8.39
C GLU A 317 -6.54 32.18 -8.32
N LEU A 318 -6.91 30.90 -8.26
CA LEU A 318 -8.30 30.47 -8.08
C LEU A 318 -8.87 30.70 -6.68
N HIS A 319 -8.08 31.13 -5.68
CA HIS A 319 -8.54 31.26 -4.30
C HIS A 319 -9.73 32.22 -4.18
N ASP A 320 -9.63 33.37 -4.84
CA ASP A 320 -10.64 34.43 -4.82
C ASP A 320 -11.55 34.40 -6.06
N ASP A 321 -11.45 33.37 -6.90
CA ASP A 321 -12.27 33.24 -8.09
C ASP A 321 -13.73 32.88 -7.74
N ALA A 322 -14.65 33.68 -8.29
CA ALA A 322 -16.08 33.54 -8.05
C ALA A 322 -16.64 32.24 -8.66
N ALA A 323 -16.13 31.78 -9.81
CA ALA A 323 -16.59 30.54 -10.42
C ALA A 323 -16.18 29.32 -9.58
N THR A 324 -14.94 29.31 -9.09
CA THR A 324 -14.38 28.30 -8.20
C THR A 324 -15.13 28.26 -6.87
N THR A 325 -15.44 29.42 -6.29
CA THR A 325 -16.25 29.50 -5.05
C THR A 325 -17.65 28.91 -5.25
N ARG A 326 -18.32 29.22 -6.37
CA ARG A 326 -19.62 28.63 -6.70
C ARG A 326 -19.52 27.11 -6.87
N TYR A 327 -18.48 26.64 -7.56
CA TYR A 327 -18.22 25.21 -7.76
C TYR A 327 -18.00 24.48 -6.44
N LEU A 328 -17.16 24.99 -5.54
CA LEU A 328 -16.89 24.38 -4.24
C LEU A 328 -18.15 24.34 -3.36
N ASN A 329 -18.98 25.38 -3.37
CA ASN A 329 -20.25 25.37 -2.65
C ASN A 329 -21.23 24.34 -3.18
N TRP A 330 -21.22 24.08 -4.50
CA TRP A 330 -22.01 23.03 -5.12
C TRP A 330 -21.47 21.63 -4.76
N VAL A 331 -20.16 21.42 -4.86
CA VAL A 331 -19.50 20.14 -4.53
C VAL A 331 -19.66 19.77 -3.05
N ARG A 332 -19.65 20.74 -2.13
CA ARG A 332 -19.84 20.50 -0.68
C ARG A 332 -21.18 19.82 -0.35
N ARG A 333 -22.19 19.95 -1.22
CA ARG A 333 -23.50 19.33 -1.08
C ARG A 333 -23.56 17.88 -1.60
N GLN A 334 -22.49 17.43 -2.25
CA GLN A 334 -22.35 16.06 -2.75
C GLN A 334 -21.87 15.12 -1.64
N GLU A 335 -21.85 13.82 -1.95
CA GLU A 335 -21.22 12.78 -1.15
C GLU A 335 -19.78 13.14 -0.80
N GLU A 336 -19.33 12.72 0.39
CA GLU A 336 -18.03 13.11 0.94
C GLU A 336 -16.87 12.78 0.02
N GLU A 337 -16.91 11.62 -0.64
CA GLU A 337 -15.86 11.15 -1.56
C GLU A 337 -15.72 11.99 -2.83
N LYS A 338 -16.76 12.76 -3.19
CA LYS A 338 -16.76 13.68 -4.34
C LYS A 338 -16.34 15.09 -3.95
N ARG A 339 -16.14 15.37 -2.65
CA ARG A 339 -15.71 16.69 -2.19
C ARG A 339 -14.29 16.99 -2.63
N LEU A 340 -14.03 18.24 -2.97
CA LEU A 340 -12.71 18.71 -3.38
C LEU A 340 -12.05 19.58 -2.30
N PRO A 341 -10.71 19.54 -2.18
CA PRO A 341 -9.96 20.48 -1.36
C PRO A 341 -10.10 21.92 -1.88
N SER A 342 -9.78 22.90 -1.03
CA SER A 342 -9.70 24.30 -1.43
C SER A 342 -8.52 24.56 -2.39
N PRO A 343 -8.51 25.66 -3.16
CA PRO A 343 -7.43 25.95 -4.10
C PRO A 343 -6.08 26.10 -3.38
N LEU A 344 -6.06 26.81 -2.24
CA LEU A 344 -4.86 26.92 -1.40
C LEU A 344 -4.34 25.57 -0.90
N ARG A 345 -5.25 24.64 -0.60
CA ARG A 345 -4.88 23.28 -0.18
C ARG A 345 -4.27 22.49 -1.33
N ILE A 346 -4.79 22.63 -2.54
CA ILE A 346 -4.18 22.05 -3.75
C ILE A 346 -2.78 22.63 -3.98
N ALA A 347 -2.60 23.94 -3.84
CA ALA A 347 -1.28 24.56 -3.95
C ALA A 347 -0.29 23.99 -2.92
N SER A 348 -0.73 23.70 -1.69
CA SER A 348 0.08 23.01 -0.69
C SER A 348 0.42 21.58 -1.08
N TYR A 349 -0.50 20.83 -1.67
CA TYR A 349 -0.20 19.49 -2.19
C TYR A 349 0.84 19.54 -3.32
N CYS A 350 0.72 20.47 -4.25
CA CYS A 350 1.69 20.65 -5.33
C CYS A 350 3.10 20.97 -4.78
N GLN A 351 3.18 21.94 -3.86
CA GLN A 351 4.45 22.32 -3.23
C GLN A 351 5.06 21.19 -2.40
N ASN A 352 4.21 20.40 -1.72
CA ASN A 352 4.65 19.25 -0.96
C ASN A 352 5.28 18.20 -1.86
N ASN A 353 4.57 17.77 -2.89
CA ASN A 353 5.03 16.75 -3.84
C ASN A 353 6.31 17.20 -4.57
N ALA A 354 6.42 18.49 -4.89
CA ALA A 354 7.63 19.03 -5.51
C ALA A 354 8.83 18.95 -4.56
N ALA A 355 8.65 19.35 -3.30
CA ALA A 355 9.71 19.31 -2.29
C ALA A 355 10.13 17.87 -1.96
N THR A 356 9.18 16.97 -1.70
CA THR A 356 9.45 15.58 -1.34
C THR A 356 10.17 14.83 -2.46
N HIS A 357 9.79 15.06 -3.71
CA HIS A 357 10.46 14.45 -4.87
C HIS A 357 11.92 14.87 -4.96
N VAL A 358 12.20 16.17 -4.85
CA VAL A 358 13.58 16.67 -4.86
C VAL A 358 14.38 16.13 -3.68
N LEU A 359 13.79 16.12 -2.48
CA LEU A 359 14.45 15.65 -1.27
C LEU A 359 14.81 14.17 -1.33
N GLU A 360 13.94 13.32 -1.88
CA GLU A 360 14.23 11.90 -2.09
C GLU A 360 15.40 11.68 -3.03
N ARG A 361 15.41 12.35 -4.17
CA ARG A 361 16.49 12.20 -5.16
C ARG A 361 17.81 12.79 -4.66
N LEU A 362 17.78 13.89 -3.91
CA LEU A 362 18.95 14.40 -3.19
C LEU A 362 19.47 13.38 -2.18
N PHE A 363 18.59 12.76 -1.40
CA PHE A 363 18.97 11.74 -0.43
C PHE A 363 19.59 10.52 -1.11
N GLN A 364 19.11 10.13 -2.28
CA GLN A 364 19.66 9.03 -3.08
C GLN A 364 20.95 9.40 -3.82
N GLY A 365 21.31 10.69 -3.87
CA GLY A 365 22.50 11.17 -4.58
C GLY A 365 22.31 11.22 -6.10
N GLU A 366 21.08 11.38 -6.57
CA GLU A 366 20.73 11.36 -8.00
C GLU A 366 20.69 12.75 -8.65
N LEU A 367 20.74 13.83 -7.86
CA LEU A 367 20.69 15.20 -8.36
C LEU A 367 22.03 15.91 -8.15
N ASP A 368 22.51 16.53 -9.21
CA ASP A 368 23.62 17.48 -9.17
C ASP A 368 23.15 18.84 -8.61
N GLY A 369 24.07 19.66 -8.09
CA GLY A 369 23.76 21.00 -7.60
C GLY A 369 22.89 21.00 -6.33
N VAL A 370 23.31 20.21 -5.34
CA VAL A 370 22.60 19.96 -4.07
C VAL A 370 22.06 21.26 -3.44
N GLU A 371 22.86 22.31 -3.38
CA GLU A 371 22.50 23.57 -2.74
C GLU A 371 21.29 24.23 -3.39
N VAL A 372 21.22 24.21 -4.73
CA VAL A 372 20.12 24.82 -5.50
C VAL A 372 18.81 24.08 -5.25
N TRP A 373 18.86 22.76 -5.25
CA TRP A 373 17.70 21.92 -5.02
C TRP A 373 17.21 21.95 -3.58
N LEU A 374 18.11 21.99 -2.61
CA LEU A 374 17.78 22.21 -1.20
C LEU A 374 17.09 23.56 -0.99
N GLU A 375 17.63 24.64 -1.57
CA GLU A 375 17.03 25.97 -1.48
C GLU A 375 15.61 25.99 -2.09
N ARG A 376 15.43 25.34 -3.24
CA ARG A 376 14.13 25.16 -3.90
C ARG A 376 13.14 24.42 -2.99
N ALA A 377 13.52 23.25 -2.46
CA ALA A 377 12.68 22.46 -1.57
C ALA A 377 12.33 23.20 -0.28
N HIS A 378 13.32 23.87 0.32
CA HIS A 378 13.13 24.72 1.50
C HIS A 378 12.14 25.86 1.21
N GLY A 379 12.26 26.53 0.07
CA GLY A 379 11.32 27.58 -0.35
C GLY A 379 9.88 27.11 -0.48
N CYS A 380 9.65 25.84 -0.89
CA CYS A 380 8.31 25.25 -0.89
C CYS A 380 7.77 25.03 0.52
N LEU A 381 8.59 24.46 1.41
CA LEU A 381 8.24 24.24 2.81
C LEU A 381 7.92 25.54 3.55
N ASP A 382 8.68 26.59 3.29
CA ASP A 382 8.47 27.92 3.85
C ASP A 382 7.13 28.52 3.42
N ARG A 383 6.81 28.43 2.12
CA ARG A 383 5.52 28.89 1.58
C ARG A 383 4.36 28.12 2.18
N MET A 384 4.48 26.80 2.29
CA MET A 384 3.45 25.95 2.92
C MET A 384 3.27 26.29 4.39
N SER A 385 4.36 26.43 5.16
CA SER A 385 4.34 26.70 6.60
C SER A 385 3.68 28.03 6.95
N ARG A 386 3.90 29.06 6.13
CA ARG A 386 3.27 30.38 6.29
C ARG A 386 1.77 30.35 6.00
N ARG A 387 1.31 29.45 5.11
CA ARG A 387 -0.08 29.39 4.64
C ARG A 387 -0.93 28.43 5.47
N ASP A 388 -0.44 27.23 5.72
CA ASP A 388 -1.20 26.08 6.22
C ASP A 388 -0.59 25.51 7.51
N SER A 389 -0.25 26.35 8.49
CA SER A 389 0.47 25.93 9.71
C SER A 389 -0.18 24.80 10.52
N GLY A 390 -1.50 24.58 10.37
CA GLY A 390 -2.25 23.47 10.97
C GLY A 390 -2.25 22.18 10.16
N PHE A 391 -1.48 22.10 9.08
CA PHE A 391 -1.42 20.93 8.22
C PHE A 391 -0.31 19.97 8.67
N ASN A 392 -0.70 18.80 9.19
CA ASN A 392 0.23 17.79 9.71
C ASN A 392 1.37 17.43 8.72
N LEU A 393 1.06 17.38 7.42
CA LEU A 393 2.01 17.13 6.34
C LEU A 393 3.24 18.06 6.38
N ILE A 394 3.10 19.29 6.88
CA ILE A 394 4.22 20.24 6.98
C ILE A 394 5.27 19.75 7.98
N GLN A 395 4.84 19.19 9.13
CA GLN A 395 5.76 18.69 10.14
C GLN A 395 6.50 17.46 9.63
N THR A 396 5.79 16.53 8.98
CA THR A 396 6.38 15.33 8.38
C THR A 396 7.41 15.71 7.32
N THR A 397 7.07 16.61 6.40
CA THR A 397 8.00 17.04 5.34
C THR A 397 9.16 17.88 5.89
N ARG A 398 8.99 18.58 7.01
CA ARG A 398 10.10 19.22 7.71
C ARG A 398 11.09 18.20 8.26
N VAL A 399 10.63 17.08 8.83
CA VAL A 399 11.53 16.00 9.26
C VAL A 399 12.27 15.41 8.07
N VAL A 400 11.58 15.15 6.96
CA VAL A 400 12.20 14.71 5.71
C VAL A 400 13.31 15.67 5.29
N TYR A 401 13.01 16.98 5.20
CA TYR A 401 13.98 18.01 4.86
C TYR A 401 15.21 17.99 5.76
N LEU A 402 15.03 18.01 7.09
CA LEU A 402 16.16 18.02 8.02
C LEU A 402 16.98 16.72 7.95
N THR A 403 16.34 15.58 7.66
CA THR A 403 17.02 14.30 7.46
C THR A 403 17.90 14.33 6.21
N VAL A 404 17.37 14.88 5.11
CA VAL A 404 18.15 15.06 3.88
C VAL A 404 19.29 16.06 4.08
N LEU A 405 19.02 17.19 4.74
CA LEU A 405 20.02 18.19 5.07
C LEU A 405 21.17 17.58 5.88
N ALA A 406 20.86 16.79 6.91
CA ALA A 406 21.86 16.09 7.70
C ALA A 406 22.71 15.13 6.87
N LYS A 407 22.09 14.37 5.96
CA LYS A 407 22.83 13.45 5.07
C LYS A 407 23.77 14.17 4.12
N VAL A 408 23.30 15.23 3.46
CA VAL A 408 24.05 15.90 2.40
C VAL A 408 25.13 16.84 2.94
N THR A 409 24.93 17.42 4.13
CA THR A 409 25.91 18.32 4.77
C THR A 409 26.83 17.60 5.76
N GLY A 410 26.40 16.46 6.31
CA GLY A 410 27.05 15.78 7.42
C GLY A 410 26.78 16.41 8.80
N ASP A 411 25.90 17.42 8.88
CA ASP A 411 25.51 18.09 10.13
C ASP A 411 24.08 17.74 10.53
N ASP A 412 23.94 16.95 11.60
CA ASP A 412 22.63 16.49 12.10
C ASP A 412 22.11 17.31 13.29
N SER A 413 22.74 18.45 13.60
CA SER A 413 22.39 19.28 14.76
C SER A 413 20.92 19.73 14.75
N GLU A 414 20.40 20.16 13.60
CA GLU A 414 19.01 20.65 13.49
C GLU A 414 17.97 19.54 13.68
N ILE A 415 18.18 18.35 13.11
CA ILE A 415 17.24 17.24 13.27
C ILE A 415 17.30 16.68 14.70
N ARG A 416 18.48 16.61 15.31
CA ARG A 416 18.62 16.22 16.73
C ARG A 416 17.91 17.22 17.62
N ALA A 417 18.13 18.53 17.42
CA ALA A 417 17.47 19.57 18.20
C ALA A 417 15.94 19.46 18.10
N LEU A 418 15.40 19.22 16.90
CA LEU A 418 13.96 18.99 16.72
C LEU A 418 13.43 17.87 17.61
N PHE A 419 14.10 16.70 17.66
CA PHE A 419 13.65 15.57 18.46
C PHE A 419 13.96 15.71 19.96
N THR A 420 14.98 16.49 20.35
CA THR A 420 15.25 16.81 21.76
C THR A 420 14.20 17.77 22.33
N ASP A 421 13.71 18.72 21.54
CA ASP A 421 12.75 19.73 22.00
C ASP A 421 11.30 19.26 21.97
N LEU A 422 11.00 18.16 21.27
CA LEU A 422 9.66 17.58 21.18
C LEU A 422 9.35 16.67 22.38
N PRO A 423 8.17 16.80 23.02
CA PRO A 423 7.69 15.81 23.95
C PRO A 423 7.58 14.43 23.29
N ASP A 424 7.93 13.36 24.01
CA ASP A 424 7.96 11.97 23.48
C ASP A 424 6.69 11.58 22.74
N SER A 425 5.51 11.92 23.29
CA SER A 425 4.22 11.62 22.64
C SER A 425 4.07 12.28 21.27
N LYS A 426 4.56 13.52 21.12
CA LYS A 426 4.54 14.23 19.84
C LYS A 426 5.61 13.71 18.88
N ALA A 427 6.79 13.37 19.38
CA ALA A 427 7.84 12.74 18.59
C ALA A 427 7.36 11.39 18.03
N MET A 428 6.67 10.58 18.84
CA MET A 428 6.09 9.31 18.39
C MET A 428 4.98 9.50 17.36
N THR A 429 4.04 10.42 17.56
CA THR A 429 3.02 10.72 16.54
C THR A 429 3.67 11.16 15.24
N LEU A 430 4.69 12.03 15.30
CA LEU A 430 5.40 12.49 14.10
C LEU A 430 6.16 11.37 13.40
N LEU A 431 6.76 10.43 14.14
CA LEU A 431 7.42 9.25 13.58
C LEU A 431 6.44 8.23 13.02
N GLN A 432 5.23 8.11 13.58
CA GLN A 432 4.13 7.31 13.03
C GLN A 432 3.60 7.92 11.73
N ASP A 433 3.38 9.23 11.70
CA ASP A 433 3.00 9.97 10.50
C ASP A 433 4.11 9.88 9.43
N LEU A 434 5.38 9.90 9.84
CA LEU A 434 6.52 9.70 8.94
C LEU A 434 6.66 8.24 8.48
N ALA A 435 6.24 7.25 9.29
CA ALA A 435 6.25 5.86 8.86
C ALA A 435 5.27 5.58 7.72
N GLN A 436 4.30 6.48 7.50
CA GLN A 436 3.42 6.47 6.33
C GLN A 436 4.09 7.11 5.09
N TYR A 437 5.25 7.77 5.26
CA TYR A 437 6.02 8.34 4.15
C TYR A 437 6.82 7.23 3.43
N ASP A 438 6.11 6.40 2.68
CA ASP A 438 6.69 5.19 2.09
C ASP A 438 7.64 5.46 0.90
N ASN A 439 7.53 6.65 0.27
CA ASN A 439 8.34 7.04 -0.89
C ASN A 439 9.84 6.81 -0.74
N CYS A 440 10.36 6.92 0.49
CA CYS A 440 11.74 6.57 0.78
C CYS A 440 11.89 6.00 2.19
N VAL A 441 11.72 4.67 2.29
CA VAL A 441 11.99 3.89 3.51
C VAL A 441 13.37 4.19 4.12
N GLU A 442 14.36 4.55 3.30
CA GLU A 442 15.69 4.92 3.78
C GLU A 442 15.72 6.27 4.49
N ILE A 443 14.95 7.27 4.02
CA ILE A 443 14.76 8.55 4.73
C ILE A 443 14.04 8.30 6.05
N VAL A 444 12.95 7.53 6.04
CA VAL A 444 12.19 7.20 7.24
C VAL A 444 13.10 6.53 8.28
N ARG A 445 13.89 5.55 7.86
CA ARG A 445 14.86 4.86 8.73
C ARG A 445 15.94 5.82 9.26
N ALA A 446 16.46 6.71 8.42
CA ALA A 446 17.45 7.69 8.85
C ALA A 446 16.87 8.66 9.89
N ALA A 447 15.65 9.16 9.67
CA ALA A 447 14.94 10.01 10.63
C ALA A 447 14.68 9.30 11.96
N GLN A 448 14.25 8.04 11.92
CA GLN A 448 14.07 7.20 13.11
C GLN A 448 15.40 7.03 13.88
N ASN A 449 16.51 6.82 13.17
CA ASN A 449 17.83 6.73 13.80
C ASN A 449 18.17 8.04 14.53
N HIS A 450 18.04 9.20 13.86
CA HIS A 450 18.28 10.51 14.49
C HIS A 450 17.38 10.73 15.72
N ALA A 451 16.11 10.34 15.66
CA ALA A 451 15.20 10.43 16.79
C ALA A 451 15.65 9.55 17.97
N THR A 452 16.04 8.29 17.72
CA THR A 452 16.52 7.39 18.78
C THR A 452 17.87 7.79 19.37
N GLU A 453 18.71 8.46 18.59
CA GLU A 453 19.99 8.99 19.09
C GLU A 453 19.79 10.26 19.92
N ALA A 454 18.84 11.12 19.54
CA ALA A 454 18.48 12.32 20.30
C ALA A 454 17.70 11.98 21.59
N ASN A 455 16.86 10.94 21.54
CA ASN A 455 16.07 10.46 22.66
C ASN A 455 16.02 8.91 22.70
N PRO A 456 16.92 8.28 23.48
CA PRO A 456 17.01 6.82 23.56
C PRO A 456 15.75 6.12 24.07
N GLU A 457 14.88 6.82 24.81
CA GLU A 457 13.63 6.25 25.34
C GLU A 457 12.63 5.91 24.23
N LEU A 458 12.67 6.63 23.09
CA LEU A 458 11.86 6.35 21.91
C LEU A 458 12.19 4.98 21.27
N LYS A 459 13.41 4.48 21.44
CA LYS A 459 13.87 3.21 20.84
C LYS A 459 13.02 2.03 21.29
N HIS A 460 12.62 2.00 22.55
CA HIS A 460 11.78 0.92 23.08
C HIS A 460 10.34 0.99 22.56
N GLN A 461 9.86 2.18 22.20
CA GLN A 461 8.51 2.40 21.68
C GLN A 461 8.42 2.09 20.18
N LEU A 462 9.46 2.41 19.41
CA LEU A 462 9.53 2.12 17.97
C LEU A 462 9.63 0.62 17.65
N ILE A 463 10.28 -0.18 18.50
CA ILE A 463 10.34 -1.65 18.34
C ILE A 463 8.94 -2.28 18.41
N ASN A 464 7.98 -1.62 19.05
CA ASN A 464 6.61 -2.10 19.15
C ASN A 464 5.71 -1.66 17.96
N LEU A 465 6.23 -0.83 17.05
CA LEU A 465 5.50 -0.31 15.88
C LEU A 465 5.85 -1.01 14.56
N GLY A 466 7.01 -1.68 14.48
CA GLY A 466 7.39 -2.54 13.34
C GLY A 466 7.10 -4.00 13.62
#